data_AF-A0A344TG04-F1
#
_entry.id   AF-A0A344TG04-F1
#
_cell.length_a   1.000
_cell.length_b   1.000
_cell.length_c   1.000
_cell.angle_alpha   90.00
_cell.angle_beta   90.00
_cell.angle_gamma   90.00
#
_symmetry.space_group_name_H-M   'P 1'
#
loop_
_entity.id
_entity.type
_entity.pdbx_description
1 polymer ?
#
loop_
_entity_poly.entity_id
_entity_poly.type
_entity_poly.pdbx_seq_one_letter_code
_entity_poly.pdbx_strand_id
1 'polypeptide(L)'
;MEGVPKEQKWNFEWALFFGIWVGVLIALPALFMGIMKSREKKEIAHNQSFEIATIDGVEEKYHTKTGTMYLRFHYHYQHKNRLFRDNVDYKYKRYFVEFTRDKRELIKHKKFPVILSSKDPSKHQILIFWSDFSKYNLPFPDSLKWSEKLFYNR
;
A
#
# COMPACT_ATOMS: atom_id res chain seq x y z
N MET A 1 -33.01 -52.11 -7.11
CA MET A 1 -32.41 -50.77 -6.96
C MET A 1 -31.75 -50.75 -5.60
N GLU A 2 -30.44 -51.04 -5.54
CA GLU A 2 -29.68 -51.01 -4.29
C GLU A 2 -29.52 -49.56 -3.84
N GLY A 3 -30.11 -49.23 -2.70
CA GLY A 3 -30.01 -47.90 -2.10
C GLY A 3 -28.61 -47.68 -1.56
N VAL A 4 -28.01 -46.53 -1.89
CA VAL A 4 -26.70 -46.11 -1.38
C VAL A 4 -26.66 -46.24 0.15
N PRO A 5 -25.61 -46.86 0.74
CA PRO A 5 -25.51 -47.08 2.18
C PRO A 5 -25.59 -45.75 2.95
N LYS A 6 -26.43 -45.68 3.98
CA LYS A 6 -26.67 -44.45 4.79
C LYS A 6 -25.39 -43.82 5.35
N GLU A 7 -24.38 -44.63 5.69
CA GLU A 7 -23.08 -44.16 6.20
C GLU A 7 -22.29 -43.35 5.16
N GLN A 8 -22.39 -43.73 3.90
CA GLN A 8 -21.68 -43.06 2.80
C GLN A 8 -22.28 -41.67 2.51
N LYS A 9 -23.59 -41.53 2.71
CA LYS A 9 -24.31 -40.26 2.59
C LYS A 9 -23.96 -39.28 3.72
N TRP A 10 -23.86 -39.76 4.96
CA TRP A 10 -23.48 -38.95 6.12
C TRP A 10 -22.06 -38.37 5.97
N ASN A 11 -21.08 -39.21 5.60
CA ASN A 11 -19.71 -38.76 5.40
C ASN A 11 -19.58 -37.76 4.24
N PHE A 12 -20.38 -37.93 3.18
CA PHE A 12 -20.46 -36.98 2.07
C PHE A 12 -21.06 -35.64 2.50
N GLU A 13 -22.17 -35.64 3.25
CA GLU A 13 -22.81 -34.42 3.76
C GLU A 13 -21.88 -33.63 4.70
N TRP A 14 -21.15 -34.30 5.58
CA TRP A 14 -20.15 -33.66 6.44
C TRP A 14 -18.94 -33.15 5.68
N ALA A 15 -18.43 -33.90 4.70
CA ALA A 15 -17.34 -33.42 3.85
C ALA A 15 -17.74 -32.17 3.06
N LEU A 16 -18.98 -32.12 2.56
CA LEU A 16 -19.53 -30.97 1.85
C LEU A 16 -19.75 -29.77 2.80
N PHE A 17 -20.27 -30.03 4.00
CA PHE A 17 -20.45 -29.02 5.05
C PHE A 17 -19.10 -28.39 5.44
N PHE A 18 -18.11 -29.18 5.83
CA PHE A 18 -16.79 -28.65 6.19
C PHE A 18 -16.08 -27.98 5.02
N GLY A 19 -16.18 -28.51 3.80
CA GLY A 19 -15.62 -27.88 2.60
C GLY A 19 -16.18 -26.47 2.35
N ILE A 20 -17.50 -26.32 2.43
CA ILE A 20 -18.17 -25.02 2.28
C ILE A 20 -17.80 -24.07 3.42
N TRP A 21 -17.84 -24.54 4.68
CA TRP A 21 -17.54 -23.71 5.84
C TRP A 21 -16.08 -23.27 5.90
N VAL A 22 -15.13 -24.11 5.51
CA VAL A 22 -13.71 -23.73 5.37
C VAL A 22 -13.55 -22.64 4.30
N GLY A 23 -14.23 -22.79 3.16
CA GLY A 23 -14.23 -21.76 2.11
C GLY A 23 -14.77 -20.42 2.59
N VAL A 24 -15.90 -20.43 3.33
CA VAL A 24 -16.52 -19.23 3.91
C VAL A 24 -15.61 -18.58 4.96
N LEU A 25 -14.99 -19.38 5.83
CA LEU A 25 -14.08 -18.89 6.87
C LEU A 25 -12.81 -18.23 6.30
N ILE A 26 -12.38 -18.62 5.11
CA ILE A 26 -11.24 -17.98 4.43
C ILE A 26 -11.70 -16.75 3.62
N ALA A 27 -12.85 -16.83 2.96
CA ALA A 27 -13.36 -15.75 2.11
C ALA A 27 -13.81 -14.51 2.91
N LEU A 28 -14.45 -14.69 4.07
CA LEU A 28 -14.98 -13.59 4.87
C LEU A 28 -13.88 -12.64 5.39
N PRO A 29 -12.77 -13.10 6.01
CA PRO A 29 -11.67 -12.23 6.41
C PRO A 29 -11.04 -11.48 5.23
N ALA A 30 -10.88 -12.14 4.08
CA ALA A 30 -10.33 -11.52 2.88
C ALA A 30 -11.23 -10.41 2.33
N LEU A 31 -12.54 -10.64 2.26
CA LEU A 31 -13.52 -9.63 1.88
C LEU A 31 -13.58 -8.48 2.89
N PHE A 32 -13.56 -8.78 4.19
CA PHE A 32 -13.56 -7.77 5.24
C PHE A 32 -12.34 -6.85 5.15
N MET A 33 -11.13 -7.42 4.98
CA MET A 33 -9.91 -6.65 4.76
C MET A 33 -10.00 -5.78 3.49
N GLY A 34 -10.56 -6.32 2.40
CA GLY A 34 -10.78 -5.57 1.16
C GLY A 34 -11.71 -4.36 1.35
N ILE A 35 -12.82 -4.55 2.07
CA ILE A 35 -13.79 -3.48 2.37
C ILE A 35 -13.15 -2.41 3.26
N MET A 36 -12.41 -2.80 4.30
CA MET A 36 -11.73 -1.86 5.20
C MET A 36 -10.72 -0.99 4.44
N LYS A 37 -9.89 -1.59 3.58
CA LYS A 37 -8.93 -0.87 2.74
C LYS A 37 -9.61 0.12 1.77
N SER A 38 -10.77 -0.26 1.24
CA SER A 38 -11.59 0.62 0.39
C SER A 38 -12.20 1.79 1.18
N ARG A 39 -12.66 1.54 2.41
CA ARG A 39 -13.18 2.58 3.31
C ARG A 39 -12.11 3.58 3.70
N GLU A 40 -10.91 3.12 4.07
CA GLU A 40 -9.78 4.01 4.38
C GLU A 40 -9.43 4.91 3.19
N LYS A 41 -9.39 4.34 1.98
CA LYS A 41 -9.17 5.11 0.74
C LYS A 41 -10.25 6.18 0.55
N LYS A 42 -11.53 5.84 0.74
CA LYS A 42 -12.65 6.78 0.64
C LYS A 42 -12.61 7.84 1.72
N GLU A 43 -12.19 7.49 2.94
CA GLU A 43 -12.10 8.40 4.08
C GLU A 43 -11.05 9.49 3.83
N ILE A 44 -9.86 9.09 3.36
CA ILE A 44 -8.82 10.05 2.96
C ILE A 44 -9.32 10.91 1.79
N ALA A 45 -9.93 10.33 0.77
CA ALA A 45 -10.39 11.09 -0.40
C ALA A 45 -11.48 12.13 -0.07
N HIS A 46 -12.39 11.84 0.86
CA HIS A 46 -13.50 12.74 1.21
C HIS A 46 -13.11 13.81 2.24
N ASN A 47 -12.13 13.53 3.12
CA ASN A 47 -11.71 14.45 4.19
C ASN A 47 -10.18 14.66 4.16
N GLN A 48 -9.63 14.87 2.97
CA GLN A 48 -8.19 15.04 2.75
C GLN A 48 -7.68 16.36 3.37
N SER A 49 -6.63 16.25 4.16
CA SER A 49 -5.74 17.38 4.48
C SER A 49 -4.39 17.13 3.81
N PHE A 50 -3.70 18.21 3.47
CA PHE A 50 -2.38 18.15 2.84
C PHE A 50 -1.33 18.68 3.82
N GLU A 51 -0.23 17.95 3.92
CA GLU A 51 0.98 18.38 4.60
C GLU A 51 2.19 18.12 3.71
N ILE A 52 3.35 18.57 4.14
CA ILE A 52 4.60 18.34 3.42
C ILE A 52 5.50 17.43 4.28
N ALA A 53 5.82 16.25 3.76
CA ALA A 53 6.84 15.40 4.34
C ALA A 53 8.22 15.69 3.78
N THR A 54 9.22 15.47 4.62
CA THR A 54 10.62 15.43 4.26
C THR A 54 11.08 13.98 4.24
N ILE A 55 11.81 13.58 3.18
CA ILE A 55 12.43 12.26 3.11
C ILE A 55 13.66 12.21 4.02
N ASP A 56 13.70 11.26 4.93
CA ASP A 56 14.83 11.02 5.83
C ASP A 56 15.89 10.11 5.18
N GLY A 57 15.44 9.19 4.35
CA GLY A 57 16.32 8.26 3.63
C GLY A 57 15.56 7.26 2.79
N VAL A 58 16.30 6.54 1.95
CA VAL A 58 15.78 5.47 1.11
C VAL A 58 16.63 4.23 1.30
N GLU A 59 15.97 3.10 1.55
CA GLU A 59 16.59 1.79 1.75
C GLU A 59 16.08 0.81 0.70
N GLU A 60 16.95 -0.10 0.27
CA GLU A 60 16.53 -1.27 -0.49
C GLU A 60 16.22 -2.41 0.47
N LYS A 61 15.02 -2.98 0.34
CA LYS A 61 14.63 -4.17 1.08
C LYS A 61 14.35 -5.32 0.13
N TYR A 62 14.96 -6.46 0.43
CA TYR A 62 14.64 -7.70 -0.23
C TYR A 62 13.65 -8.49 0.61
N HIS A 63 12.49 -8.80 0.05
CA HIS A 63 11.48 -9.61 0.72
C HIS A 63 11.70 -11.09 0.39
N THR A 64 12.32 -11.82 1.32
CA THR A 64 12.76 -13.22 1.13
C THR A 64 11.63 -14.16 0.73
N LYS A 65 10.42 -13.99 1.29
CA LYS A 65 9.27 -14.87 1.00
C LYS A 65 8.73 -14.73 -0.44
N THR A 66 8.91 -13.58 -1.08
CA THR A 66 8.37 -13.33 -2.44
C THR A 66 9.46 -13.11 -3.48
N GLY A 67 10.74 -13.16 -3.08
CA GLY A 67 11.88 -12.88 -3.94
C GLY A 67 11.86 -11.49 -4.58
N THR A 68 11.17 -10.52 -3.98
CA THR A 68 10.91 -9.21 -4.60
C THR A 68 11.72 -8.13 -3.88
N MET A 69 12.39 -7.27 -4.65
CA MET A 69 13.07 -6.09 -4.15
C MET A 69 12.08 -4.91 -4.00
N TYR A 70 12.24 -4.11 -2.95
CA TYR A 70 11.43 -2.95 -2.62
C TYR A 70 12.35 -1.76 -2.31
N LEU A 71 11.89 -0.56 -2.64
CA LEU A 71 12.45 0.70 -2.15
C LEU A 71 11.59 1.21 -1.01
N ARG A 72 12.17 1.31 0.18
CA ARG A 72 11.55 1.86 1.38
C ARG A 72 11.95 3.31 1.52
N PHE A 73 10.97 4.21 1.48
CA PHE A 73 11.18 5.63 1.74
C PHE A 73 10.78 5.92 3.18
N HIS A 74 11.74 6.39 3.97
CA HIS A 74 11.50 6.88 5.33
C HIS A 74 11.23 8.38 5.27
N TYR A 75 10.19 8.82 5.97
CA TYR A 75 9.77 10.21 5.92
C TYR A 75 9.17 10.69 7.23
N HIS A 76 9.19 12.00 7.42
CA HIS A 76 8.50 12.64 8.52
C HIS A 76 7.77 13.90 8.08
N TYR A 77 6.71 14.26 8.80
CA TYR A 77 5.98 15.50 8.62
C TYR A 77 5.43 16.00 9.95
N GLN A 78 5.08 17.28 10.02
CA GLN A 78 4.46 17.87 11.20
C GLN A 78 2.99 18.16 10.91
N HIS A 79 2.11 17.83 11.85
CA HIS A 79 0.70 18.19 11.80
C HIS A 79 0.23 18.58 13.20
N LYS A 80 -0.31 19.79 13.36
CA LYS A 80 -0.80 20.34 14.64
C LYS A 80 0.20 20.14 15.81
N ASN A 81 1.44 20.58 15.61
CA ASN A 81 2.56 20.47 16.57
C ASN A 81 2.96 19.03 16.96
N ARG A 82 2.53 18.01 16.21
CA ARG A 82 2.98 16.62 16.38
C ARG A 82 3.85 16.21 15.20
N LEU A 83 4.97 15.56 15.50
CA LEU A 83 5.85 14.96 14.50
C LEU A 83 5.42 13.52 14.23
N PHE A 84 5.11 13.22 12.97
CA PHE A 84 4.84 11.87 12.49
C PHE A 84 6.05 11.36 11.73
N ARG A 85 6.40 10.10 11.95
CA ARG A 85 7.46 9.40 11.22
C ARG A 85 6.92 8.07 10.74
N ASP A 86 7.08 7.80 9.45
CA ASP A 86 6.62 6.56 8.86
C ASP A 86 7.47 6.16 7.66
N ASN A 87 7.15 5.02 7.07
CA ASN A 87 7.79 4.53 5.86
C ASN A 87 6.76 4.02 4.85
N VAL A 88 7.14 4.06 3.58
CA VAL A 88 6.36 3.47 2.50
C VAL A 88 7.25 2.60 1.62
N ASP A 89 6.75 1.41 1.31
CA ASP A 89 7.45 0.44 0.47
C ASP A 89 6.88 0.45 -0.96
N TYR A 90 7.76 0.68 -1.93
CA TYR A 90 7.44 0.56 -3.35
C TYR A 90 8.15 -0.65 -3.95
N LYS A 91 7.38 -1.54 -4.59
CA LYS A 91 7.93 -2.67 -5.34
C LYS A 91 8.87 -2.15 -6.42
N TYR A 92 10.09 -2.68 -6.48
CA TYR A 92 11.00 -2.37 -7.57
C TYR A 92 10.40 -2.86 -8.90
N LYS A 93 9.93 -1.94 -9.74
CA LYS A 93 9.45 -2.19 -11.09
C LYS A 93 10.60 -2.07 -12.09
N ARG A 94 10.49 -2.80 -13.21
CA ARG A 94 11.45 -2.80 -14.34
C ARG A 94 11.76 -1.40 -14.89
N TYR A 95 10.85 -0.45 -14.73
CA TYR A 95 10.99 0.94 -15.21
C TYR A 95 11.66 1.89 -14.22
N PHE A 96 11.94 1.44 -12.98
CA PHE A 96 12.76 2.25 -12.08
C PHE A 96 14.20 2.21 -12.58
N VAL A 97 14.80 3.39 -12.69
CA VAL A 97 16.24 3.47 -12.88
C VAL A 97 16.91 2.89 -11.65
N GLU A 98 18.06 2.25 -11.84
CA GLU A 98 18.92 1.84 -10.73
C GLU A 98 19.07 2.97 -9.72
N PHE A 99 18.75 2.67 -8.47
CA PHE A 99 18.67 3.64 -7.39
C PHE A 99 20.01 3.70 -6.66
N THR A 100 21.00 4.22 -7.39
CA THR A 100 22.38 4.40 -6.91
C THR A 100 22.44 5.26 -5.65
N ARG A 101 23.56 5.17 -4.92
CA ARG A 101 23.79 5.95 -3.70
C ARG A 101 23.59 7.45 -3.93
N ASP A 102 24.08 7.99 -5.04
CA ASP A 102 23.95 9.41 -5.37
C ASP A 102 22.49 9.84 -5.52
N LYS A 103 21.64 9.00 -6.13
CA LYS A 103 20.21 9.27 -6.24
C LYS A 103 19.50 9.25 -4.89
N ARG A 104 19.91 8.35 -3.99
CA ARG A 104 19.39 8.32 -2.62
C ARG A 104 19.71 9.62 -1.90
N GLU A 105 20.95 10.10 -2.02
CA GLU A 105 21.37 11.37 -1.43
C GLU A 105 20.64 12.57 -2.06
N LEU A 106 20.41 12.57 -3.38
CA LEU A 106 19.66 13.63 -4.07
C LEU A 106 18.20 13.74 -3.60
N ILE A 107 17.60 12.62 -3.19
CA ILE A 107 16.20 12.56 -2.73
C ILE A 107 16.08 12.77 -1.22
N LYS A 108 17.15 12.51 -0.47
CA LYS A 108 17.22 12.82 0.95
C LYS A 108 16.94 14.31 1.18
N HIS A 109 16.16 14.61 2.21
CA HIS A 109 15.70 15.95 2.57
C HIS A 109 14.81 16.66 1.54
N LYS A 110 14.44 15.99 0.43
CA LYS A 110 13.44 16.52 -0.50
C LYS A 110 12.05 16.44 0.12
N LYS A 111 11.23 17.39 -0.30
CA LYS A 111 9.87 17.59 0.20
C LYS A 111 8.86 16.99 -0.76
N PHE A 112 7.93 16.21 -0.23
CA PHE A 112 6.84 15.60 -0.97
C PHE A 112 5.51 15.82 -0.27
N PRO A 113 4.40 15.94 -1.01
CA PRO A 113 3.08 16.02 -0.42
C PRO A 113 2.74 14.76 0.36
N VAL A 114 2.12 14.93 1.52
CA VAL A 114 1.44 13.89 2.26
C VAL A 114 -0.03 14.22 2.30
N ILE A 115 -0.85 13.23 2.00
CA ILE A 115 -2.28 13.29 2.27
C ILE A 115 -2.57 12.54 3.56
N LEU A 116 -3.48 13.08 4.36
CA LEU A 116 -3.90 12.46 5.61
C LEU A 116 -5.39 12.65 5.83
N SER A 117 -5.99 11.73 6.59
CA SER A 117 -7.37 11.88 7.02
C SER A 117 -7.47 13.00 8.05
N SER A 118 -8.33 13.99 7.80
CA SER A 118 -8.60 15.07 8.76
C SER A 118 -9.20 14.56 10.09
N LYS A 119 -9.79 13.36 10.08
CA LYS A 119 -10.36 12.71 11.26
C LYS A 119 -9.31 11.94 12.05
N ASP A 120 -8.41 11.27 11.35
CA ASP A 120 -7.37 10.43 11.94
C ASP A 120 -6.03 10.61 11.19
N PRO A 121 -5.16 11.53 11.66
CA PRO A 121 -3.88 11.80 11.04
C PRO A 121 -2.91 10.61 11.03
N SER A 122 -3.16 9.56 11.83
CA SER A 122 -2.37 8.34 11.76
C SER A 122 -2.54 7.63 10.40
N LYS A 123 -3.69 7.82 9.74
CA LYS A 123 -3.94 7.36 8.37
C LYS A 123 -3.44 8.41 7.39
N HIS A 124 -2.24 8.20 6.89
CA HIS A 124 -1.59 9.11 5.97
C HIS A 124 -0.82 8.36 4.88
N GLN A 125 -0.50 9.08 3.80
CA GLN A 125 0.24 8.55 2.67
C GLN A 125 1.05 9.66 2.02
N ILE A 126 2.37 9.48 1.97
CA ILE A 126 3.25 10.31 1.13
C ILE A 126 3.02 10.00 -0.35
N LEU A 127 3.01 11.05 -1.17
CA LEU A 127 2.81 10.98 -2.62
C LEU A 127 4.14 11.28 -3.32
N ILE A 128 4.78 10.24 -3.88
CA ILE A 128 6.11 10.36 -4.49
C ILE A 128 6.00 10.19 -6.01
N PHE A 129 5.23 9.19 -6.44
CA PHE A 129 5.12 8.80 -7.84
C PHE A 129 3.77 9.22 -8.43
N TRP A 130 3.71 9.34 -9.76
CA TRP A 130 2.47 9.62 -10.48
C TRP A 130 1.32 8.67 -10.11
N SER A 131 1.62 7.39 -9.88
CA SER A 131 0.64 6.40 -9.44
C SER A 131 -0.01 6.73 -8.10
N ASP A 132 0.70 7.42 -7.20
CA ASP A 132 0.19 7.80 -5.90
C ASP A 132 -0.85 8.92 -6.06
N PHE A 133 -0.55 9.94 -6.86
CA PHE A 133 -1.49 11.02 -7.18
C PHE A 133 -2.73 10.49 -7.91
N SER A 134 -2.53 9.64 -8.92
CA SER A 134 -3.61 9.01 -9.68
C SER A 134 -4.53 8.17 -8.79
N LYS A 135 -3.99 7.47 -7.78
CA LYS A 135 -4.78 6.68 -6.83
C LYS A 135 -5.84 7.51 -6.10
N TYR A 136 -5.57 8.79 -5.85
CA TYR A 136 -6.47 9.73 -5.18
C TYR A 136 -7.12 10.75 -6.13
N ASN A 137 -7.04 10.50 -7.44
CA ASN A 137 -7.58 11.37 -8.48
C ASN A 137 -7.01 12.81 -8.42
N LEU A 138 -5.76 12.94 -8.02
CA LEU A 138 -5.02 14.21 -7.96
C LEU A 138 -4.13 14.36 -9.19
N PRO A 139 -3.98 15.58 -9.74
CA PRO A 139 -2.99 15.84 -10.77
C PRO A 139 -1.57 15.74 -10.20
N PHE A 140 -0.62 15.28 -11.01
CA PHE A 140 0.79 15.29 -10.63
C PHE A 140 1.33 16.73 -10.72
N PRO A 141 1.86 17.30 -9.63
CA PRO A 141 2.23 18.71 -9.60
C PRO A 141 3.51 18.99 -10.38
N ASP A 142 3.55 20.15 -11.04
CA ASP A 142 4.71 20.60 -11.81
C ASP A 142 5.99 20.70 -10.98
N SER A 143 5.86 21.04 -9.69
CA SER A 143 6.96 21.11 -8.73
C SER A 143 7.66 19.77 -8.48
N LEU A 144 7.04 18.64 -8.87
CA LEU A 144 7.62 17.30 -8.78
C LEU A 144 8.09 16.73 -10.12
N LYS A 145 7.95 17.46 -11.24
CA LYS A 145 8.42 16.99 -12.56
C LYS A 145 9.90 16.60 -12.60
N TRP A 146 10.73 17.23 -11.78
CA TRP A 146 12.16 16.86 -11.67
C TRP A 146 12.37 15.44 -11.16
N SER A 147 11.45 14.93 -10.32
CA SER A 147 11.58 13.61 -9.70
C SER A 147 11.36 12.49 -10.72
N GLU A 148 10.58 12.74 -11.78
CA GLU A 148 10.33 11.76 -12.84
C GLU A 148 11.63 11.29 -13.50
N LYS A 149 12.58 12.21 -13.74
CA LYS A 149 13.88 11.88 -14.35
C LYS A 149 14.78 11.05 -13.43
N LEU A 150 14.59 11.17 -12.11
CA LEU A 150 15.38 10.41 -11.14
C LEU A 150 14.86 8.99 -11.00
N PHE A 151 13.54 8.85 -11.02
CA PHE A 151 12.85 7.60 -10.77
C PHE A 151 12.64 6.76 -12.03
N TYR A 152 12.35 7.37 -13.17
CA TYR A 152 12.01 6.66 -14.40
C TYR A 152 13.10 6.83 -15.46
N ASN A 153 13.48 5.71 -16.08
CA ASN A 153 14.30 5.75 -17.30
C ASN A 153 13.32 6.02 -18.44
N ARG A 154 13.30 7.25 -18.97
CA ARG A 154 12.65 7.52 -20.25
C ARG A 154 13.54 7.04 -21.38
#